data_AF-A0A352MAG6-F1
#
_entry.id   AF-A0A352MAG6-F1
#
_cell.length_a   1.000
_cell.length_b   1.000
_cell.length_c   1.000
_cell.angle_alpha   90.00
_cell.angle_beta   90.00
_cell.angle_gamma   90.00
#
_symmetry.space_group_name_H-M   'P 1'
#
loop_
_entity.id
_entity.type
_entity.pdbx_description
1 polymer ?
#
loop_
_entity_poly.entity_id
_entity_poly.type
_entity_poly.pdbx_seq_one_letter_code
_entity_poly.pdbx_strand_id
1 'polypeptide(L)' 'EADSMIRSLRAYKIIKGTRGKPGINESKFSEIIVRLSSLLRFATEIKELDLNPLIGSQKGITVVDARIRIGK' A
#
# COMPACT_ATOMS: atom_id res chain seq x y z
N GLU A 1 2.84 -13.08 2.83
CA GLU A 1 3.91 -12.13 3.24
C GLU A 1 3.38 -10.71 3.44
N ALA A 2 2.63 -10.13 2.50
CA ALA A 2 2.06 -8.78 2.63
C ALA A 2 1.28 -8.55 3.95
N ASP A 3 0.42 -9.48 4.36
CA ASP A 3 -0.31 -9.37 5.65
C ASP A 3 0.64 -9.29 6.86
N SER A 4 1.75 -10.05 6.84
CA SER A 4 2.75 -10.02 7.90
C SER A 4 3.46 -8.66 7.96
N MET A 5 3.83 -8.11 6.80
CA MET A 5 4.43 -6.78 6.69
C MET A 5 3.48 -5.68 7.19
N ILE A 6 2.19 -5.74 6.85
CA ILE A 6 1.19 -4.78 7.32
C ILE A 6 1.05 -4.87 8.84
N ARG A 7 0.99 -6.08 9.38
CA ARG A 7 0.80 -6.35 10.82
C ARG A 7 2.02 -6.00 11.68
N SER A 8 3.22 -6.01 11.10
CA SER A 8 4.45 -5.63 11.79
C SER A 8 4.64 -4.11 11.90
N LEU A 9 3.83 -3.31 11.21
CA LEU A 9 3.88 -1.85 11.33
C LEU A 9 3.57 -1.41 12.76
N ARG A 10 4.41 -0.51 13.31
CA ARG A 10 4.13 0.15 14.60
C ARG A 10 2.75 0.83 14.64
N ALA A 11 2.30 1.32 13.48
CA ALA A 11 1.02 1.98 13.30
C ALA A 11 -0.12 1.03 12.89
N TYR A 12 0.05 -0.30 12.96
CA TYR A 12 -0.98 -1.26 12.51
C TYR A 12 -2.35 -1.05 13.19
N LYS A 13 -2.38 -0.60 14.46
CA LYS A 13 -3.64 -0.25 15.14
C LYS A 13 -4.45 0.82 14.39
N ILE A 14 -3.79 1.75 13.71
CA ILE A 14 -4.44 2.79 12.90
C ILE A 14 -5.09 2.20 11.65
N ILE A 15 -4.44 1.21 11.02
CA ILE A 15 -4.99 0.47 9.87
C ILE A 15 -6.29 -0.24 10.26
N LYS A 16 -6.38 -0.78 11.48
CA LYS A 16 -7.59 -1.38 12.04
C LYS A 16 -8.68 -0.38 12.43
N GLY A 17 -8.33 0.92 12.49
CA GLY A 17 -9.20 1.98 12.96
C GLY A 17 -8.92 2.37 14.40
N THR A 18 -9.34 3.58 14.75
CA THR A 18 -9.19 4.14 16.09
C THR A 18 -10.56 4.50 16.66
N ARG A 19 -10.63 4.94 17.91
CA ARG A 19 -11.90 5.37 18.52
C ARG A 19 -12.62 6.38 17.61
N GLY A 20 -13.86 6.04 17.21
CA GLY A 20 -14.71 6.90 16.38
C GLY A 20 -14.31 6.99 14.90
N LYS A 21 -13.29 6.25 14.43
CA LYS A 21 -12.86 6.26 13.03
C LYS A 21 -12.67 4.83 12.50
N PRO A 22 -13.37 4.44 11.43
CA PRO A 22 -13.19 3.12 10.85
C PRO A 22 -11.78 2.98 10.28
N GLY A 23 -11.23 1.76 10.34
CA GLY A 23 -9.99 1.41 9.67
C GLY A 23 -10.13 1.36 8.16
N ILE A 24 -9.03 0.98 7.49
CA ILE A 24 -9.02 0.75 6.04
C ILE A 24 -9.38 -0.71 5.74
N ASN A 25 -9.70 -0.98 4.47
CA ASN A 25 -9.83 -2.36 4.01
C ASN A 25 -8.44 -3.03 3.92
N GLU A 26 -8.05 -3.72 4.99
CA GLU A 26 -6.74 -4.41 5.12
C GLU A 26 -6.51 -5.44 4.01
N SER A 27 -7.56 -6.19 3.62
CA SER A 27 -7.47 -7.19 2.56
C SER A 27 -7.16 -6.55 1.20
N LYS A 28 -7.87 -5.47 0.84
CA LYS A 28 -7.56 -4.69 -0.37
C LYS A 28 -6.16 -4.07 -0.32
N PHE A 29 -5.70 -3.63 0.85
CA PHE A 29 -4.35 -3.07 0.99
C PHE A 29 -3.27 -4.13 0.71
N SER A 30 -3.44 -5.31 1.28
CA SER A 30 -2.57 -6.47 1.05
C SER A 30 -2.57 -6.90 -0.41
N GLU A 31 -3.74 -6.95 -1.05
CA GLU A 31 -3.87 -7.26 -2.48
C GLU A 31 -3.08 -6.27 -3.36
N ILE A 32 -3.18 -4.96 -3.07
CA ILE A 32 -2.43 -3.93 -3.80
C ILE A 32 -0.91 -4.16 -3.68
N ILE A 33 -0.42 -4.46 -2.48
CA ILE A 33 1.02 -4.73 -2.25
C ILE A 33 1.49 -5.93 -3.06
N VAL A 34 0.71 -7.02 -3.07
CA VAL A 34 1.05 -8.22 -3.85
C VAL A 34 1.04 -7.91 -5.35
N ARG A 35 0.04 -7.20 -5.85
CA ARG A 35 -0.07 -6.82 -7.26
C ARG A 35 1.07 -5.89 -7.70
N LEU A 36 1.46 -4.93 -6.86
CA LEU A 36 2.62 -4.08 -7.11
C LEU A 36 3.91 -4.89 -7.15
N SER A 37 4.10 -5.83 -6.21
CA SER A 37 5.26 -6.72 -6.22
C SER A 37 5.32 -7.56 -7.50
N SER A 38 4.18 -8.06 -7.99
CA SER A 38 4.12 -8.78 -9.27
C SER A 38 4.43 -7.87 -10.45
N LEU A 39 3.89 -6.65 -10.49
CA LEU A 39 4.16 -5.67 -11.55
C LEU A 39 5.65 -5.33 -11.63
N LEU A 40 6.26 -5.00 -10.49
CA LEU A 40 7.67 -4.60 -10.41
C LEU A 40 8.63 -5.75 -10.76
N ARG A 41 8.18 -7.01 -10.66
CA ARG A 41 8.97 -8.16 -11.11
C ARG A 41 9.18 -8.17 -12.62
N PHE A 42 8.25 -7.59 -13.39
CA PHE A 42 8.32 -7.54 -14.85
C PHE A 42 8.75 -6.16 -15.36
N ALA A 43 8.38 -5.08 -14.67
CA ALA A 43 8.75 -3.71 -15.00
C ALA A 43 10.17 -3.36 -14.49
N THR A 44 11.18 -4.06 -14.99
CA THR A 44 12.59 -3.97 -14.54
C THR A 44 13.25 -2.60 -14.75
N GLU A 45 12.66 -1.78 -15.60
CA GLU A 45 13.03 -0.38 -15.85
C GLU A 45 12.70 0.52 -14.65
N ILE A 46 11.69 0.16 -13.83
CA ILE A 46 11.36 0.90 -12.62
C ILE A 46 12.41 0.61 -11.56
N LYS A 47 13.14 1.64 -11.13
CA LYS A 47 14.16 1.53 -10.08
C LYS A 47 13.61 1.94 -8.72
N GLU A 48 12.72 2.92 -8.68
CA GLU A 48 12.05 3.36 -7.46
C GLU A 48 10.59 3.67 -7.76
N LEU A 49 9.72 3.31 -6.83
CA LEU A 49 8.30 3.63 -6.82
C LEU A 49 7.96 4.15 -5.41
N ASP A 50 7.43 5.35 -5.33
CA ASP A 50 6.87 5.91 -4.09
C ASP A 50 5.41 6.29 -4.31
N LEU A 51 4.55 5.88 -3.38
CA LEU A 51 3.11 6.13 -3.40
C LEU A 51 2.74 6.92 -2.15
N ASN A 52 2.77 8.25 -2.25
CA ASN A 52 2.57 9.12 -1.10
C ASN A 52 1.91 10.46 -1.51
N PRO A 53 0.69 10.77 -1.03
CA PRO A 53 -0.07 10.01 -0.05
C PRO A 53 -0.93 8.89 -0.66
N LEU A 54 -1.10 7.83 0.14
CA LEU A 54 -2.04 6.74 -0.10
C LEU A 54 -3.21 6.84 0.88
N ILE A 55 -4.41 7.14 0.39
CA ILE A 55 -5.60 7.32 1.22
C ILE A 55 -6.42 6.04 1.22
N GLY A 56 -6.63 5.46 2.40
CA GLY A 56 -7.46 4.28 2.58
C GLY A 56 -8.76 4.55 3.34
N SER A 57 -9.80 3.79 2.99
CA SER A 57 -11.07 3.71 3.71
C SER A 57 -11.57 2.26 3.69
N GLN A 58 -12.73 1.99 4.30
CA GLN A 58 -13.37 0.68 4.17
C GLN A 58 -13.83 0.38 2.73
N LYS A 59 -14.15 1.41 1.95
CA LYS A 59 -14.66 1.27 0.58
C LYS A 59 -13.54 0.95 -0.40
N GLY A 60 -12.37 1.56 -0.22
CA GLY A 60 -11.25 1.40 -1.11
C GLY A 60 -10.02 2.20 -0.69
N ILE A 61 -8.99 2.07 -1.52
CA ILE A 61 -7.70 2.73 -1.34
C ILE A 61 -7.40 3.48 -2.62
N THR A 62 -6.94 4.73 -2.49
CA THR A 62 -6.69 5.64 -3.59
C THR A 62 -5.29 6.21 -3.44
N VAL A 63 -4.50 6.08 -4.50
CA VAL A 63 -3.23 6.77 -4.65
C VAL A 63 -3.56 8.20 -5.07
N VAL A 64 -3.09 9.19 -4.30
CA VAL A 64 -3.29 10.61 -4.63
C VAL A 64 -2.14 11.13 -5.47
N ASP A 65 -0.93 10.72 -5.12
CA ASP A 65 0.29 11.05 -5.84
C ASP A 65 1.21 9.82 -5.92
N ALA A 66 1.99 9.75 -6.99
CA ALA A 66 2.93 8.67 -7.25
C ALA A 66 4.17 9.20 -7.97
N ARG A 67 5.33 8.77 -7.50
CA ARG A 67 6.62 9.06 -8.14
C ARG A 67 7.26 7.77 -8.60
N ILE A 68 7.66 7.73 -9.87
CA ILE A 68 8.36 6.58 -10.47
C ILE A 68 9.69 7.07 -11.01
N ARG A 69 10.78 6.43 -10.58
CA ARG A 69 12.11 6.63 -11.17
C ARG A 69 12.43 5.48 -12.10
N ILE A 70 12.74 5.80 -13.34
CA ILE A 70 13.14 4.84 -14.37
C ILE A 70 14.67 4.79 -14.45
N GLY A 71 15.21 3.59 -14.65
CA GLY A 71 16.62 3.37 -14.94
C GLY A 71 16.93 3.61 -16.42
N LYS A 72 18.14 4.08 -16.72
CA LYS A 72 18.65 4.06 -18.09
C LYS A 72 18.95 2.65 -18.54
#